data_AF-A0A4Q4U1I2-F1
#
_entry.id   AF-A0A4Q4U1I2-F1
#
_cell.length_a   1.000
_cell.length_b   1.000
_cell.length_c   1.000
_cell.angle_alpha   90.00
_cell.angle_beta   90.00
_cell.angle_gamma   90.00
#
_symmetry.space_group_name_H-M   'P 1'
#
loop_
_entity.id
_entity.type
_entity.pdbx_description
1 polymer ?
#
loop_
_entity_poly.entity_id
_entity_poly.type
_entity_poly.pdbx_seq_one_letter_code
_entity_poly.pdbx_strand_id
1 'polypeptide(L)'
;MLATGHDPEQASEYFRGHEDEIKIAAINSSGSVTLFREVDAIVKLSAVLSANGVFNRLLKTGGTAYHSHHMIPLGSDYSKMLAGGLERVMELGLSDERQRYPRISWASSVTPDKGQSDLTVTASYLRVSLESPGRFSKAVLNLVSSESHPIDVLVKIGPHGALKSPLDQIFKSLGKSIPSASSLRRKEDGRISLLHLAGTLFGLNAEIELAYTNAVDEPRGTGLNLVHGCTAIDLPPYQYTYGPIPFSLLLHICLAIVAASEAYYWFPEPLRITGYSLRNVAIKTALKIPEDDYGVDIILSMELVDTATAKLPTWSSFSVSSVVRDSNEWTEHCAGFVKVKPPSPKK
;
A
#
# COMPACT_ATOMS: atom_id res chain seq x y z
N MET A 1 8.14 24.48 -20.75
CA MET A 1 7.07 24.30 -19.74
C MET A 1 7.65 24.48 -18.34
N LEU A 2 6.84 24.90 -17.37
CA LEU A 2 7.26 25.24 -16.00
C LEU A 2 6.32 24.59 -14.98
N ALA A 3 6.84 23.78 -14.07
CA ALA A 3 6.08 23.36 -12.90
C ALA A 3 6.12 24.47 -11.84
N THR A 4 4.99 24.80 -11.23
CA THR A 4 4.88 25.87 -10.22
C THR A 4 4.11 25.37 -9.00
N GLY A 5 4.41 25.96 -7.84
CA GLY A 5 3.75 25.69 -6.57
C GLY A 5 2.52 26.58 -6.33
N HIS A 6 1.57 26.57 -7.25
CA HIS A 6 0.33 27.35 -7.17
C HIS A 6 -0.89 26.46 -7.40
N ASP A 7 -2.03 26.89 -6.85
CA ASP A 7 -3.33 26.41 -7.32
C ASP A 7 -3.68 27.02 -8.71
N PRO A 8 -4.69 26.49 -9.42
CA PRO A 8 -5.07 27.01 -10.74
C PRO A 8 -5.49 28.49 -10.75
N GLU A 9 -6.14 28.97 -9.69
CA GLU A 9 -6.64 30.35 -9.59
C GLU A 9 -5.46 31.31 -9.35
N GLN A 10 -4.60 31.02 -8.39
CA GLN A 10 -3.35 31.74 -8.13
C GLN A 10 -2.44 31.79 -9.36
N ALA A 11 -2.32 30.66 -10.07
CA ALA A 11 -1.53 30.64 -11.29
C ALA A 11 -2.09 31.59 -12.33
N SER A 12 -3.42 31.67 -12.49
CA SER A 12 -4.09 32.54 -13.45
C SER A 12 -3.84 34.02 -13.22
N GLU A 13 -3.64 34.45 -11.97
CA GLU A 13 -3.29 35.85 -11.66
C GLU A 13 -1.98 36.29 -12.30
N TYR A 14 -1.00 35.39 -12.47
CA TYR A 14 0.29 35.70 -13.10
C TYR A 14 0.21 35.91 -14.61
N PHE A 15 -0.93 35.57 -15.23
CA PHE A 15 -1.13 35.70 -16.66
C PHE A 15 -2.49 36.27 -17.03
N ARG A 16 -3.11 37.00 -16.10
CA ARG A 16 -4.34 37.75 -16.35
C ARG A 16 -4.09 38.78 -17.46
N GLY A 17 -4.89 38.74 -18.51
CA GLY A 17 -4.72 39.56 -19.73
C GLY A 17 -3.72 38.98 -20.76
N HIS A 18 -3.13 37.82 -20.49
CA HIS A 18 -2.24 37.07 -21.39
C HIS A 18 -2.65 35.59 -21.49
N GLU A 19 -3.93 35.27 -21.33
CA GLU A 19 -4.48 33.91 -21.31
C GLU A 19 -4.32 33.18 -22.66
N ASP A 20 -4.16 33.93 -23.74
CA ASP A 20 -3.85 33.39 -25.06
C ASP A 20 -2.40 32.91 -25.18
N GLU A 21 -1.51 33.49 -24.35
CA GLU A 21 -0.08 33.20 -24.37
C GLU A 21 0.33 32.16 -23.32
N ILE A 22 -0.18 32.28 -22.09
CA ILE A 22 0.08 31.32 -21.00
C ILE A 22 -1.15 30.45 -20.75
N LYS A 23 -0.95 29.13 -20.78
CA LYS A 23 -2.00 28.18 -20.41
C LYS A 23 -1.53 27.18 -19.37
N ILE A 24 -2.48 26.71 -18.56
CA ILE A 24 -2.27 25.58 -17.67
C ILE A 24 -2.29 24.30 -18.52
N ALA A 25 -1.14 23.64 -18.59
CA ALA A 25 -0.95 22.40 -19.33
C ALA A 25 -1.25 21.16 -18.48
N ALA A 26 -1.11 21.25 -17.15
CA ALA A 26 -1.49 20.18 -16.25
C ALA A 26 -1.85 20.70 -14.86
N ILE A 27 -2.80 20.05 -14.21
CA ILE A 27 -3.20 20.27 -12.81
C ILE A 27 -2.77 19.03 -12.03
N ASN A 28 -1.65 19.13 -11.31
CA ASN A 28 -1.04 18.00 -10.61
C ASN A 28 -1.57 17.85 -9.19
N SER A 29 -1.93 18.93 -8.51
CA SER A 29 -2.54 18.92 -7.16
C SER A 29 -3.17 20.29 -6.88
N SER A 30 -3.74 20.49 -5.68
CA SER A 30 -4.25 21.79 -5.26
C SER A 30 -3.18 22.87 -5.15
N GLY A 31 -1.91 22.52 -4.98
CA GLY A 31 -0.79 23.48 -4.92
C GLY A 31 0.28 23.20 -5.97
N SER A 32 -0.06 22.54 -7.08
CA SER A 32 0.90 22.28 -8.15
C SER A 32 0.23 22.23 -9.53
N VAL A 33 0.65 23.14 -10.39
CA VAL A 33 0.27 23.18 -11.80
C VAL A 33 1.51 23.20 -12.70
N THR A 34 1.33 22.78 -13.94
CA THR A 34 2.33 22.94 -15.00
C THR A 34 1.82 23.99 -15.98
N LEU A 35 2.61 25.04 -16.18
CA LEU A 35 2.34 26.10 -17.13
C LEU A 35 3.11 25.89 -18.43
N PHE A 36 2.49 26.33 -19.51
CA PHE A 36 3.10 26.44 -20.83
C PHE A 36 3.08 27.91 -21.29
N ARG A 37 4.20 28.33 -21.91
CA ARG A 37 4.37 29.54 -22.71
C ARG A 37 5.60 29.35 -23.63
N GLU A 38 5.81 30.30 -24.53
CA GLU A 38 7.08 30.56 -25.21
C GLU A 38 8.28 30.59 -24.27
N VAL A 39 9.44 30.18 -24.79
CA VAL A 39 10.66 29.92 -23.99
C VAL A 39 11.12 31.14 -23.21
N ASP A 40 11.24 32.31 -23.85
CA ASP A 40 11.75 33.51 -23.18
C ASP A 40 10.80 33.97 -22.07
N ALA A 41 9.51 33.85 -22.32
CA ALA A 41 8.50 34.34 -21.42
C ALA A 41 8.26 33.35 -20.24
N ILE A 42 8.46 32.05 -20.43
CA ILE A 42 8.47 31.09 -19.32
C ILE A 42 9.71 31.25 -18.42
N VAL A 43 10.86 31.63 -18.99
CA VAL A 43 12.09 31.93 -18.23
C VAL A 43 11.90 33.20 -17.40
N LYS A 44 11.32 34.26 -17.97
CA LYS A 44 10.96 35.48 -17.23
C LYS A 44 10.00 35.19 -16.08
N LEU A 45 8.95 34.39 -16.34
CA LEU A 45 8.00 33.99 -15.30
C LEU A 45 8.69 33.19 -14.18
N SER A 46 9.58 32.26 -14.52
CA SER A 46 10.38 31.51 -13.54
C SER A 46 11.22 32.44 -12.64
N ALA A 47 11.81 33.51 -13.20
CA ALA A 47 12.54 34.51 -12.42
C ALA A 47 11.62 35.29 -11.46
N VAL A 48 10.45 35.73 -11.93
CA VAL A 48 9.45 36.43 -11.10
C VAL A 48 8.97 35.53 -9.94
N LEU A 49 8.64 34.28 -10.23
CA LEU A 49 8.21 33.32 -9.21
C LEU A 49 9.31 33.04 -8.17
N SER A 50 10.56 32.95 -8.63
CA SER A 50 11.71 32.76 -7.74
C SER A 50 11.92 33.97 -6.83
N ALA A 51 11.76 35.19 -7.35
CA ALA A 51 11.86 36.42 -6.57
C ALA A 51 10.75 36.52 -5.49
N ASN A 52 9.57 35.97 -5.78
CA ASN A 52 8.45 35.90 -4.84
C ASN A 52 8.51 34.71 -3.86
N GLY A 53 9.60 33.92 -3.88
CA GLY A 53 9.76 32.76 -3.01
C GLY A 53 8.86 31.57 -3.36
N VAL A 54 8.28 31.54 -4.55
CA VAL A 54 7.40 30.47 -5.00
C VAL A 54 8.19 29.36 -5.67
N PHE A 55 7.92 28.11 -5.27
CA PHE A 55 8.49 26.94 -5.93
C PHE A 55 8.19 26.96 -7.43
N ASN A 56 9.24 26.86 -8.24
CA ASN A 56 9.10 26.70 -9.67
C ASN A 56 10.26 25.90 -10.24
N ARG A 57 10.01 25.13 -11.31
CA ARG A 57 11.02 24.29 -11.95
C ARG A 57 10.78 24.19 -13.45
N LEU A 58 11.76 24.63 -14.23
CA LEU A 58 11.74 24.45 -15.68
C LEU A 58 11.80 22.96 -16.04
N LEU A 59 10.89 22.54 -16.92
CA LEU A 59 10.79 21.18 -17.40
C LEU A 59 11.54 21.03 -18.74
N LYS A 60 12.33 19.97 -18.86
CA LYS A 60 13.07 19.64 -20.08
C LYS A 60 12.12 18.96 -21.08
N THR A 61 11.43 19.74 -21.89
CA THR A 61 10.44 19.24 -22.87
C THR A 61 10.95 19.27 -24.31
N GLY A 62 12.26 19.49 -24.52
CA GLY A 62 12.87 19.51 -25.87
C GLY A 62 12.40 20.66 -26.76
N GLY A 63 11.86 21.74 -26.17
CA GLY A 63 11.23 22.84 -26.90
C GLY A 63 9.75 22.60 -27.23
N THR A 64 9.23 21.39 -26.99
CA THR A 64 7.83 21.07 -27.28
C THR A 64 6.91 21.51 -26.14
N ALA A 65 5.76 22.04 -26.55
CA ALA A 65 4.69 22.52 -25.69
C ALA A 65 3.47 21.62 -25.75
N TYR A 66 3.47 20.54 -24.97
CA TYR A 66 2.32 19.65 -24.87
C TYR A 66 1.14 20.34 -24.16
N HIS A 67 -0.08 19.87 -24.45
CA HIS A 67 -1.33 20.40 -23.89
C HIS A 67 -1.57 21.88 -24.20
N SER A 68 -1.15 22.31 -25.39
CA SER A 68 -1.20 23.70 -25.84
C SER A 68 -1.84 23.86 -27.21
N HIS A 69 -2.14 25.10 -27.58
CA HIS A 69 -2.64 25.43 -28.90
C HIS A 69 -1.64 25.08 -30.03
N HIS A 70 -0.33 24.92 -29.72
CA HIS A 70 0.67 24.45 -30.69
C HIS A 70 0.41 23.01 -31.14
N MET A 71 -0.31 22.21 -30.35
CA MET A 71 -0.65 20.83 -30.71
C MET A 71 -1.86 20.72 -31.64
N ILE A 72 -2.74 21.74 -31.66
CA ILE A 72 -3.99 21.74 -32.44
C ILE A 72 -3.74 21.57 -33.96
N PRO A 73 -2.81 22.31 -34.60
CA PRO A 73 -2.54 22.15 -36.02
C PRO A 73 -2.06 20.74 -36.39
N LEU A 74 -1.34 20.08 -35.48
CA LEU A 74 -0.81 18.73 -35.69
C LEU A 74 -1.84 17.62 -35.41
N GLY A 75 -2.93 17.94 -34.70
CA GLY A 75 -3.86 16.96 -34.17
C GLY A 75 -4.57 16.12 -35.24
N SER A 76 -4.88 16.72 -36.39
CA SER A 76 -5.52 16.00 -37.50
C SER A 76 -4.60 14.94 -38.10
N ASP A 77 -3.37 15.33 -38.45
CA ASP A 77 -2.38 14.43 -39.04
C ASP A 77 -1.97 13.35 -38.04
N TYR A 78 -1.75 13.72 -36.78
CA TYR A 78 -1.50 12.77 -35.70
C TYR A 78 -2.62 11.73 -35.59
N SER A 79 -3.88 12.16 -35.57
CA SER A 79 -5.03 11.24 -35.46
C SER A 79 -5.14 10.32 -36.67
N LYS A 80 -4.86 10.82 -37.88
CA LYS A 80 -4.89 10.01 -39.11
C LYS A 80 -3.77 8.95 -39.11
N MET A 81 -2.55 9.35 -38.76
CA MET A 81 -1.42 8.43 -38.66
C MET A 81 -1.65 7.36 -37.60
N LEU A 82 -2.21 7.76 -36.46
CA LEU A 82 -2.52 6.86 -35.36
C LEU A 82 -3.62 5.86 -35.74
N ALA A 83 -4.67 6.30 -36.44
CA ALA A 83 -5.71 5.42 -36.95
C ALA A 83 -5.14 4.38 -37.92
N GLY A 84 -4.36 4.81 -38.92
CA GLY A 84 -3.70 3.88 -39.85
C GLY A 84 -2.71 2.93 -39.16
N GLY A 85 -2.01 3.39 -38.12
CA GLY A 85 -1.14 2.53 -37.31
C GLY A 85 -1.91 1.47 -36.53
N LEU A 86 -3.06 1.84 -35.94
CA LEU A 86 -3.94 0.89 -35.24
C LEU A 86 -4.53 -0.15 -36.20
N GLU A 87 -4.99 0.27 -37.38
CA GLU A 87 -5.43 -0.63 -38.45
C GLU A 87 -4.32 -1.60 -38.85
N ARG A 88 -3.09 -1.11 -39.03
CA ARG A 88 -1.95 -1.94 -39.38
C ARG A 88 -1.61 -2.99 -38.32
N VAL A 89 -1.71 -2.63 -37.04
CA VAL A 89 -1.53 -3.58 -35.92
C VAL A 89 -2.59 -4.68 -35.95
N MET A 90 -3.83 -4.34 -36.31
CA MET A 90 -4.91 -5.32 -36.47
C MET A 90 -4.68 -6.24 -37.66
N GLU A 91 -4.30 -5.69 -38.83
CA GLU A 91 -3.98 -6.47 -40.04
C GLU A 91 -2.86 -7.47 -39.83
N LEU A 92 -1.82 -7.08 -39.06
CA LEU A 92 -0.69 -7.93 -38.74
C LEU A 92 -1.03 -9.02 -37.70
N GLY A 93 -2.25 -9.03 -37.16
CA GLY A 93 -2.65 -9.97 -36.11
C GLY A 93 -1.93 -9.74 -34.78
N LEU A 94 -1.33 -8.55 -34.58
CA LEU A 94 -0.60 -8.18 -33.36
C LEU A 94 -1.52 -7.73 -32.22
N SER A 95 -2.81 -7.54 -32.51
CA SER A 95 -3.84 -7.21 -31.53
C SER A 95 -4.75 -8.41 -31.28
N ASP A 96 -4.29 -9.37 -30.51
CA ASP A 96 -5.10 -10.49 -30.03
C ASP A 96 -5.74 -10.15 -28.67
N GLU A 97 -7.07 -10.06 -28.64
CA GLU A 97 -7.80 -9.78 -27.40
C GLU A 97 -7.65 -10.89 -26.36
N ARG A 98 -7.36 -12.13 -26.79
CA ARG A 98 -7.15 -13.28 -25.91
C ARG A 98 -5.82 -13.20 -25.17
N GLN A 99 -4.88 -12.40 -25.67
CA GLN A 99 -3.59 -12.15 -25.04
C GLN A 99 -3.62 -10.92 -24.10
N ARG A 100 -4.76 -10.24 -23.99
CA ARG A 100 -4.90 -9.08 -23.11
C ARG A 100 -5.20 -9.53 -21.68
N TYR A 101 -4.57 -8.87 -20.72
CA TYR A 101 -4.97 -8.96 -19.32
C TYR A 101 -6.42 -8.47 -19.14
N PRO A 102 -7.13 -8.94 -18.10
CA PRO A 102 -8.44 -8.42 -17.74
C PRO A 102 -8.43 -6.89 -17.65
N ARG A 103 -9.50 -6.24 -18.10
CA ARG A 103 -9.63 -4.79 -17.96
C ARG A 103 -9.64 -4.43 -16.48
N ILE A 104 -8.76 -3.50 -16.11
CA ILE A 104 -8.70 -2.91 -14.78
C ILE A 104 -9.36 -1.54 -14.79
N SER A 105 -9.81 -1.08 -13.62
CA SER A 105 -10.35 0.26 -13.46
C SER A 105 -9.34 1.33 -13.90
N TRP A 106 -9.79 2.31 -14.69
CA TRP A 106 -8.94 3.38 -15.18
C TRP A 106 -9.56 4.76 -14.90
N ALA A 107 -8.94 5.51 -14.00
CA ALA A 107 -9.20 6.94 -13.83
C ALA A 107 -8.45 7.75 -14.89
N SER A 108 -9.17 8.23 -15.92
CA SER A 108 -8.60 9.05 -16.97
C SER A 108 -8.23 10.45 -16.49
N SER A 109 -7.01 10.90 -16.77
CA SER A 109 -6.60 12.31 -16.58
C SER A 109 -7.04 13.23 -17.73
N VAL A 110 -7.55 12.66 -18.83
CA VAL A 110 -8.07 13.41 -19.99
C VAL A 110 -9.57 13.68 -19.80
N THR A 111 -10.31 12.65 -19.36
CA THR A 111 -11.75 12.70 -19.10
C THR A 111 -12.07 12.13 -17.71
N PRO A 112 -11.62 12.77 -16.61
CA PRO A 112 -11.81 12.28 -15.24
C PRO A 112 -13.28 12.19 -14.83
N ASP A 113 -14.17 12.93 -15.48
CA ASP A 113 -15.60 12.96 -15.17
C ASP A 113 -16.38 11.78 -15.81
N LYS A 114 -15.71 10.94 -16.61
CA LYS A 114 -16.28 9.70 -17.16
C LYS A 114 -16.02 8.52 -16.22
N GLY A 115 -16.90 7.52 -16.27
CA GLY A 115 -16.77 6.29 -15.48
C GLY A 115 -15.44 5.56 -15.73
N GLN A 116 -14.97 4.81 -14.72
CA GLN A 116 -13.64 4.19 -14.71
C GLN A 116 -13.59 2.81 -15.42
N SER A 117 -14.75 2.22 -15.76
CA SER A 117 -14.88 0.85 -16.28
C SER A 117 -14.86 0.73 -17.81
N ASP A 118 -15.26 1.77 -18.53
CA ASP A 118 -15.61 1.68 -19.97
C ASP A 118 -14.83 2.63 -20.86
N LEU A 119 -13.55 2.90 -20.52
CA LEU A 119 -12.73 3.75 -21.37
C LEU A 119 -12.26 2.98 -22.62
N THR A 120 -12.63 3.50 -23.79
CA THR A 120 -12.11 3.05 -25.08
C THR A 120 -11.02 4.02 -25.53
N VAL A 121 -9.80 3.51 -25.70
CA VAL A 121 -8.68 4.29 -26.26
C VAL A 121 -8.85 4.37 -27.76
N THR A 122 -9.34 5.50 -28.24
CA THR A 122 -9.43 5.80 -29.68
C THR A 122 -8.32 6.74 -30.11
N ALA A 123 -8.09 6.85 -31.42
CA ALA A 123 -7.17 7.86 -31.96
C ALA A 123 -7.57 9.29 -31.54
N SER A 124 -8.88 9.57 -31.51
CA SER A 124 -9.42 10.84 -31.01
C SER A 124 -9.10 11.06 -29.53
N TYR A 125 -9.23 10.03 -28.68
CA TYR A 125 -8.87 10.14 -27.26
C TYR A 125 -7.38 10.47 -27.08
N LEU A 126 -6.50 9.78 -27.80
CA LEU A 126 -5.06 10.03 -27.74
C LEU A 126 -4.69 11.42 -28.27
N ARG A 127 -5.36 11.90 -29.33
CA ARG A 127 -5.22 13.28 -29.80
C ARG A 127 -5.61 14.28 -28.70
N VAL A 128 -6.80 14.12 -28.13
CA VAL A 128 -7.30 15.01 -27.04
C VAL A 128 -6.34 14.99 -25.85
N SER A 129 -5.68 13.85 -25.57
CA SER A 129 -4.68 13.76 -24.49
C SER A 129 -3.46 14.66 -24.70
N LEU A 130 -3.08 14.93 -25.95
CA LEU A 130 -1.96 15.82 -26.30
C LEU A 130 -2.36 17.29 -26.35
N GLU A 131 -3.63 17.57 -26.65
CA GLU A 131 -4.16 18.93 -26.83
C GLU A 131 -4.72 19.53 -25.54
N SER A 132 -5.34 18.71 -24.69
CA SER A 132 -6.05 19.18 -23.50
C SER A 132 -5.18 19.15 -22.24
N PRO A 133 -5.43 20.04 -21.26
CA PRO A 133 -4.71 20.02 -19.99
C PRO A 133 -4.84 18.67 -19.26
N GLY A 134 -3.72 18.16 -18.75
CA GLY A 134 -3.71 16.94 -17.94
C GLY A 134 -4.34 17.17 -16.57
N ARG A 135 -5.48 16.52 -16.29
CA ARG A 135 -6.22 16.64 -15.01
C ARG A 135 -5.82 15.55 -14.01
N PHE A 136 -4.52 15.44 -13.74
CA PHE A 136 -3.95 14.40 -12.87
C PHE A 136 -4.55 14.42 -11.46
N SER A 137 -4.66 15.60 -10.85
CA SER A 137 -5.23 15.75 -9.50
C SER A 137 -6.63 15.11 -9.39
N LYS A 138 -7.51 15.43 -10.35
CA LYS A 138 -8.88 14.92 -10.36
C LYS A 138 -8.94 13.40 -10.60
N ALA A 139 -8.11 12.87 -11.49
CA ALA A 139 -8.04 11.44 -11.75
C ALA A 139 -7.61 10.65 -10.51
N VAL A 140 -6.57 11.11 -9.80
CA VAL A 140 -6.11 10.47 -8.55
C VAL A 140 -7.15 10.59 -7.45
N LEU A 141 -7.79 11.75 -7.29
CA LEU A 141 -8.89 11.93 -6.34
C LEU A 141 -10.02 10.92 -6.59
N ASN A 142 -10.45 10.76 -7.85
CA ASN A 142 -11.51 9.82 -8.20
C ASN A 142 -11.12 8.35 -7.93
N LEU A 143 -9.84 8.01 -8.12
CA LEU A 143 -9.33 6.67 -7.84
C LEU A 143 -9.28 6.40 -6.32
N VAL A 144 -8.67 7.31 -5.55
CA VAL A 144 -8.42 7.16 -4.11
C VAL A 144 -9.69 7.31 -3.27
N SER A 145 -10.67 8.09 -3.74
CA SER A 145 -11.95 8.27 -3.05
C SER A 145 -12.95 7.15 -3.32
N SER A 146 -12.66 6.22 -4.22
CA SER A 146 -13.54 5.08 -4.50
C SER A 146 -13.55 4.10 -3.31
N GLU A 147 -14.71 3.89 -2.71
CA GLU A 147 -14.87 2.90 -1.63
C GLU A 147 -14.92 1.45 -2.14
N SER A 148 -15.25 1.26 -3.42
CA SER A 148 -15.34 -0.07 -4.02
C SER A 148 -13.98 -0.75 -4.19
N HIS A 149 -12.90 0.03 -4.24
CA HIS A 149 -11.55 -0.44 -4.47
C HIS A 149 -10.58 0.36 -3.60
N PRO A 150 -10.43 0.02 -2.30
CA PRO A 150 -9.47 0.69 -1.44
C PRO A 150 -8.05 0.51 -2.01
N ILE A 151 -7.26 1.58 -1.97
CA ILE A 151 -5.90 1.58 -2.49
C ILE A 151 -4.93 1.53 -1.31
N ASP A 152 -4.21 0.43 -1.19
CA ASP A 152 -3.21 0.24 -0.13
C ASP A 152 -1.85 0.85 -0.50
N VAL A 153 -1.45 0.75 -1.78
CA VAL A 153 -0.15 1.24 -2.26
C VAL A 153 -0.26 1.84 -3.65
N LEU A 154 0.48 2.93 -3.91
CA LEU A 154 0.57 3.56 -5.23
C LEU A 154 1.98 3.42 -5.83
N VAL A 155 2.06 2.84 -7.02
CA VAL A 155 3.32 2.69 -7.77
C VAL A 155 3.38 3.68 -8.92
N LYS A 156 4.39 4.55 -8.91
CA LYS A 156 4.71 5.46 -10.02
C LYS A 156 5.57 4.73 -11.04
N ILE A 157 4.96 4.33 -12.15
CA ILE A 157 5.65 3.71 -13.28
C ILE A 157 6.22 4.79 -14.19
N GLY A 158 7.53 4.79 -14.36
CA GLY A 158 8.23 5.73 -15.24
C GLY A 158 9.72 5.83 -14.91
N PRO A 159 10.50 6.58 -15.71
CA PRO A 159 11.96 6.70 -15.56
C PRO A 159 12.39 7.49 -14.31
N HIS A 160 11.45 8.11 -13.61
CA HIS A 160 11.66 8.83 -12.36
C HIS A 160 10.34 9.09 -11.64
N GLY A 161 10.35 9.09 -10.31
CA GLY A 161 9.21 9.46 -9.45
C GLY A 161 8.84 10.94 -9.42
N ALA A 162 8.61 11.57 -10.57
CA ALA A 162 8.41 13.02 -10.70
C ALA A 162 7.19 13.60 -9.95
N LEU A 163 6.15 12.79 -9.72
CA LEU A 163 4.87 13.23 -9.15
C LEU A 163 4.73 12.93 -7.64
N LYS A 164 5.83 12.77 -6.90
CA LYS A 164 5.77 12.52 -5.46
C LYS A 164 5.07 13.66 -4.70
N SER A 165 5.54 14.89 -4.85
CA SER A 165 4.99 16.03 -4.10
C SER A 165 3.50 16.30 -4.43
N PRO A 166 3.05 16.26 -5.70
CA PRO A 166 1.64 16.39 -6.00
C PRO A 166 0.77 15.29 -5.37
N LEU A 167 1.22 14.03 -5.41
CA LEU A 167 0.52 12.92 -4.75
C LEU A 167 0.39 13.13 -3.24
N ASP A 168 1.48 13.50 -2.57
CA ASP A 168 1.48 13.76 -1.12
C ASP A 168 0.47 14.87 -0.74
N GLN A 169 0.36 15.93 -1.57
CA GLN A 169 -0.64 16.99 -1.39
C GLN A 169 -2.07 16.49 -1.59
N ILE A 170 -2.32 15.66 -2.60
CA ILE A 170 -3.64 15.06 -2.84
C ILE A 170 -4.06 14.19 -1.67
N PHE A 171 -3.18 13.31 -1.17
CA PHE A 171 -3.52 12.43 -0.05
C PHE A 171 -3.80 13.23 1.22
N LYS A 172 -2.98 14.26 1.49
CA LYS A 172 -3.22 15.19 2.60
C LYS A 172 -4.59 15.86 2.49
N SER A 173 -5.01 16.28 1.29
CA SER A 173 -6.34 16.88 1.07
C SER A 173 -7.49 15.92 1.33
N LEU A 174 -7.27 14.61 1.18
CA LEU A 174 -8.24 13.55 1.48
C LEU A 174 -8.17 13.05 2.93
N GLY A 175 -7.23 13.58 3.75
CA GLY A 175 -6.96 13.04 5.08
C GLY A 175 -6.44 11.60 5.08
N LYS A 176 -5.89 11.12 3.95
CA LYS A 176 -5.35 9.77 3.80
C LYS A 176 -3.82 9.78 3.80
N SER A 177 -3.23 8.68 4.24
CA SER A 177 -1.79 8.43 4.12
C SER A 177 -1.58 7.13 3.37
N ILE A 178 -1.26 7.22 2.09
CA ILE A 178 -1.08 6.06 1.21
C ILE A 178 0.41 5.93 0.87
N PRO A 179 1.07 4.81 1.22
CA PRO A 179 2.43 4.52 0.78
C PRO A 179 2.57 4.65 -0.74
N SER A 180 3.63 5.31 -1.20
CA SER A 180 3.94 5.41 -2.63
C SER A 180 5.38 5.06 -2.95
N ALA A 181 5.55 4.27 -4.00
CA ALA A 181 6.85 3.83 -4.50
C ALA A 181 7.04 4.23 -5.97
N SER A 182 8.29 4.17 -6.46
CA SER A 182 8.63 4.49 -7.85
C SER A 182 9.37 3.33 -8.49
N SER A 183 9.06 3.02 -9.75
CA SER A 183 9.72 1.93 -10.47
C SER A 183 11.18 2.22 -10.78
N LEU A 184 11.48 3.45 -11.20
CA LEU A 184 12.84 3.87 -11.54
C LEU A 184 13.15 5.23 -10.91
N ARG A 185 14.45 5.47 -10.70
CA ARG A 185 14.98 6.73 -10.20
C ARG A 185 16.08 7.22 -11.14
N ARG A 186 16.16 8.54 -11.31
CA ARG A 186 17.04 9.15 -12.31
C ARG A 186 18.48 9.02 -11.81
N LYS A 187 19.40 8.63 -12.70
CA LYS A 187 20.83 8.39 -12.40
C LYS A 187 21.07 7.21 -11.44
N GLU A 188 20.13 6.27 -11.35
CA GLU A 188 20.28 5.03 -10.60
C GLU A 188 20.21 3.84 -11.58
N ASP A 189 20.80 2.70 -11.19
CA ASP A 189 20.66 1.46 -11.96
C ASP A 189 19.19 1.02 -11.93
N GLY A 190 18.61 0.77 -13.10
CA GLY A 190 17.21 0.38 -13.22
C GLY A 190 16.90 -0.97 -12.58
N ARG A 191 17.84 -1.92 -12.61
CA ARG A 191 17.69 -3.24 -11.98
C ARG A 191 17.63 -3.10 -10.47
N ILE A 192 18.55 -2.32 -9.89
CA ILE A 192 18.56 -2.01 -8.45
C ILE A 192 17.27 -1.29 -8.05
N SER A 193 16.81 -0.33 -8.86
CA SER A 193 15.57 0.40 -8.60
C SER A 193 14.34 -0.52 -8.56
N LEU A 194 14.24 -1.47 -9.50
CA LEU A 194 13.15 -2.43 -9.54
C LEU A 194 13.20 -3.43 -8.38
N LEU A 195 14.40 -3.91 -8.00
CA LEU A 195 14.57 -4.76 -6.82
C LEU A 195 14.22 -4.02 -5.53
N HIS A 196 14.58 -2.73 -5.42
CA HIS A 196 14.14 -1.89 -4.31
C HIS A 196 12.63 -1.68 -4.29
N LEU A 197 11.99 -1.49 -5.45
CA LEU A 197 10.53 -1.43 -5.54
C LEU A 197 9.89 -2.74 -5.04
N ALA A 198 10.38 -3.89 -5.50
CA ALA A 198 9.88 -5.19 -5.06
C ALA A 198 10.06 -5.38 -3.54
N GLY A 199 11.24 -5.06 -2.99
CA GLY A 199 11.47 -5.11 -1.55
C GLY A 199 10.56 -4.15 -0.76
N THR A 200 10.29 -2.96 -1.29
CA THR A 200 9.37 -1.99 -0.68
C THR A 200 7.94 -2.52 -0.67
N LEU A 201 7.47 -3.05 -1.79
CA LEU A 201 6.13 -3.62 -1.92
C LEU A 201 5.98 -4.85 -0.99
N PHE A 202 7.01 -5.69 -0.88
CA PHE A 202 7.03 -6.82 0.04
C PHE A 202 6.93 -6.36 1.49
N GLY A 203 7.69 -5.33 1.88
CA GLY A 203 7.62 -4.72 3.22
C GLY A 203 6.28 -4.04 3.52
N LEU A 204 5.52 -3.68 2.49
CA LEU A 204 4.15 -3.17 2.60
C LEU A 204 3.09 -4.28 2.55
N ASN A 205 3.52 -5.55 2.63
CA ASN A 205 2.65 -6.73 2.58
C ASN A 205 1.86 -6.87 1.27
N ALA A 206 2.38 -6.32 0.17
CA ALA A 206 1.84 -6.57 -1.17
C ALA A 206 2.22 -7.97 -1.64
N GLU A 207 1.34 -8.62 -2.39
CA GLU A 207 1.58 -9.93 -2.98
C GLU A 207 2.63 -9.81 -4.10
N ILE A 208 3.79 -10.43 -3.90
CA ILE A 208 4.89 -10.45 -4.87
C ILE A 208 5.47 -11.85 -4.96
N GLU A 209 5.62 -12.33 -6.19
CA GLU A 209 6.36 -13.54 -6.48
C GLU A 209 7.87 -13.29 -6.39
N LEU A 210 8.43 -13.48 -5.20
CA LEU A 210 9.86 -13.29 -4.94
C LEU A 210 10.75 -14.22 -5.78
N ALA A 211 10.28 -15.44 -6.08
CA ALA A 211 11.02 -16.35 -6.94
C ALA A 211 11.19 -15.78 -8.35
N TYR A 212 10.12 -15.23 -8.93
CA TYR A 212 10.16 -14.58 -10.24
C TYR A 212 11.00 -13.31 -10.22
N THR A 213 10.90 -12.52 -9.15
CA THR A 213 11.67 -11.27 -8.96
C THR A 213 13.18 -11.53 -8.91
N ASN A 214 13.60 -12.65 -8.31
CA ASN A 214 15.00 -13.03 -8.15
C ASN A 214 15.50 -13.99 -9.25
N ALA A 215 14.69 -14.26 -10.27
CA ALA A 215 15.07 -15.16 -11.35
C ALA A 215 16.02 -14.47 -12.33
N VAL A 216 16.86 -15.28 -12.97
CA VAL A 216 17.75 -14.90 -14.07
C VAL A 216 17.49 -15.79 -15.27
N ASP A 217 17.75 -15.27 -16.46
CA ASP A 217 17.64 -16.04 -17.70
C ASP A 217 18.85 -16.96 -17.87
N GLU A 218 18.61 -18.26 -17.94
CA GLU A 218 19.63 -19.26 -18.29
C GLU A 218 19.36 -19.81 -19.71
N PRO A 219 20.36 -19.81 -20.61
CA PRO A 219 20.19 -20.39 -21.95
C PRO A 219 19.96 -21.89 -21.88
N ARG A 220 18.88 -22.39 -22.51
CA ARG A 220 18.62 -23.82 -22.66
C ARG A 220 18.21 -24.14 -24.10
N GLY A 221 19.17 -24.66 -24.88
CA GLY A 221 18.96 -24.93 -26.30
C GLY A 221 18.73 -23.64 -27.09
N THR A 222 17.58 -23.53 -27.77
CA THR A 222 17.17 -22.33 -28.54
C THR A 222 16.29 -21.36 -27.74
N GLY A 223 16.05 -21.62 -26.45
CA GLY A 223 15.19 -20.80 -25.60
C GLY A 223 15.89 -20.29 -24.34
N LEU A 224 15.19 -19.43 -23.59
CA LEU A 224 15.58 -18.95 -22.27
C LEU A 224 14.71 -19.64 -21.22
N ASN A 225 15.33 -20.09 -20.13
CA ASN A 225 14.63 -20.59 -18.96
C ASN A 225 14.82 -19.62 -17.79
N LEU A 226 13.74 -19.37 -17.04
CA LEU A 226 13.81 -18.67 -15.77
C LEU A 226 14.38 -19.61 -14.71
N VAL A 227 15.53 -19.24 -14.14
CA VAL A 227 16.19 -19.98 -13.07
C VAL A 227 16.31 -19.06 -11.86
N HIS A 228 15.97 -19.56 -10.68
CA HIS A 228 16.11 -18.81 -9.42
C HIS A 228 16.84 -19.66 -8.39
N GLY A 229 17.43 -19.00 -7.39
CA GLY A 229 18.07 -19.68 -6.27
C GLY A 229 17.07 -20.48 -5.43
N CYS A 230 17.59 -21.34 -4.54
CA CYS A 230 16.80 -21.99 -3.50
C CYS A 230 16.85 -21.18 -2.20
N THR A 231 15.93 -21.46 -1.29
CA THR A 231 15.93 -20.88 0.06
C THR A 231 17.23 -21.24 0.78
N ALA A 232 17.96 -20.23 1.27
CA ALA A 232 19.12 -20.45 2.13
C ALA A 232 18.64 -21.05 3.46
N ILE A 233 19.10 -22.27 3.77
CA ILE A 233 18.68 -23.05 4.96
C ILE A 233 19.65 -22.89 6.13
N ASP A 234 20.75 -22.19 5.93
CA ASP A 234 21.91 -22.05 6.81
C ASP A 234 22.18 -20.59 7.21
N LEU A 235 21.18 -19.71 7.06
CA LEU A 235 21.25 -18.34 7.59
C LEU A 235 21.25 -18.36 9.13
N PRO A 236 21.94 -17.42 9.79
CA PRO A 236 21.86 -17.24 11.23
C PRO A 236 20.38 -17.17 11.66
N PRO A 237 20.00 -17.83 12.76
CA PRO A 237 18.63 -17.75 13.26
C PRO A 237 18.29 -16.29 13.58
N TYR A 238 17.00 -15.96 13.49
CA TYR A 238 16.49 -14.64 13.84
C TYR A 238 17.01 -14.23 15.23
N GLN A 239 17.69 -13.09 15.29
CA GLN A 239 18.20 -12.55 16.55
C GLN A 239 17.05 -11.88 17.29
N TYR A 240 16.36 -12.64 18.13
CA TYR A 240 15.34 -12.10 19.00
C TYR A 240 15.99 -11.12 19.99
N THR A 241 15.62 -9.84 19.90
CA THR A 241 15.83 -8.89 21.00
C THR A 241 14.79 -9.18 22.07
N TYR A 242 15.14 -10.06 23.00
CA TYR A 242 14.46 -10.13 24.29
C TYR A 242 14.96 -8.93 25.11
N GLY A 243 14.17 -7.85 25.18
CA GLY A 243 14.33 -6.86 26.26
C GLY A 243 14.07 -7.51 27.63
N PRO A 244 14.07 -6.76 28.75
CA PRO A 244 13.74 -7.31 30.07
C PRO A 244 12.43 -8.06 29.95
N ILE A 245 12.49 -9.39 30.08
CA ILE A 245 11.52 -10.34 29.49
C ILE A 245 10.13 -9.99 30.01
N PRO A 246 9.26 -9.33 29.21
CA PRO A 246 7.87 -9.27 29.59
C PRO A 246 7.37 -10.70 29.44
N PHE A 247 6.87 -11.28 30.52
CA PHE A 247 6.28 -12.61 30.49
C PHE A 247 5.26 -12.63 29.35
N SER A 248 5.48 -13.49 28.35
CA SER A 248 4.74 -13.43 27.09
C SER A 248 3.22 -13.51 27.33
N LEU A 249 2.47 -12.69 26.61
CA LEU A 249 1.00 -12.70 26.60
C LEU A 249 0.46 -14.11 26.30
N LEU A 250 1.18 -14.86 25.47
CA LEU A 250 0.86 -16.25 25.13
C LEU A 250 0.89 -17.16 26.36
N LEU A 251 1.79 -16.90 27.31
CA LEU A 251 2.02 -17.77 28.46
C LEU A 251 0.87 -17.69 29.47
N HIS A 252 0.23 -16.53 29.63
CA HIS A 252 -0.97 -16.37 30.47
C HIS A 252 -2.15 -17.20 29.92
N ILE A 253 -2.30 -17.21 28.59
CA ILE A 253 -3.32 -18.01 27.92
C ILE A 253 -2.99 -19.51 28.02
N CYS A 254 -1.71 -19.89 27.89
CA CYS A 254 -1.27 -21.26 28.09
C CYS A 254 -1.57 -21.76 29.51
N LEU A 255 -1.29 -20.95 30.54
CA LEU A 255 -1.60 -21.29 31.95
C LEU A 255 -3.11 -21.55 32.14
N ALA A 256 -3.96 -20.69 31.58
CA ALA A 256 -5.41 -20.88 31.64
C ALA A 256 -5.87 -22.16 30.92
N ILE A 257 -5.27 -22.48 29.77
CA ILE A 257 -5.57 -23.71 29.01
C ILE A 257 -5.14 -24.96 29.78
N VAL A 258 -3.93 -24.96 30.36
CA VAL A 258 -3.41 -26.10 31.13
C VAL A 258 -4.30 -26.36 32.34
N ALA A 259 -4.63 -25.33 33.12
CA ALA A 259 -5.50 -25.50 34.28
C ALA A 259 -6.93 -25.92 33.91
N ALA A 260 -7.49 -25.40 32.82
CA ALA A 260 -8.79 -25.85 32.33
C ALA A 260 -8.76 -27.32 31.90
N SER A 261 -7.63 -27.78 31.37
CA SER A 261 -7.43 -29.19 30.98
C SER A 261 -7.36 -30.08 32.21
N GLU A 262 -6.52 -29.71 33.17
CA GLU A 262 -6.41 -30.42 34.45
C GLU A 262 -7.79 -30.50 35.13
N ALA A 263 -8.44 -29.36 35.34
CA ALA A 263 -9.79 -29.26 35.92
C ALA A 263 -10.80 -30.16 35.20
N TYR A 264 -10.75 -30.23 33.87
CA TYR A 264 -11.64 -31.09 33.09
C TYR A 264 -11.39 -32.58 33.33
N TYR A 265 -10.13 -33.00 33.50
CA TYR A 265 -9.78 -34.39 33.78
C TYR A 265 -10.15 -34.85 35.21
N TRP A 266 -10.50 -33.92 36.11
CA TRP A 266 -11.09 -34.26 37.42
C TRP A 266 -12.55 -34.69 37.33
N PHE A 267 -13.27 -34.44 36.23
CA PHE A 267 -14.63 -34.95 36.06
C PHE A 267 -14.64 -36.46 35.81
N PRO A 268 -15.68 -37.19 36.27
CA PRO A 268 -15.85 -38.60 35.94
C PRO A 268 -16.09 -38.79 34.43
N GLU A 269 -15.47 -39.82 33.86
CA GLU A 269 -15.53 -40.17 32.42
C GLU A 269 -15.15 -39.01 31.47
N PRO A 270 -13.93 -38.45 31.56
CA PRO A 270 -13.51 -37.34 30.69
C PRO A 270 -13.34 -37.82 29.24
N LEU A 271 -13.85 -37.05 28.29
CA LEU A 271 -13.62 -37.30 26.85
C LEU A 271 -12.29 -36.66 26.43
N ARG A 272 -11.71 -37.15 25.33
CA ARG A 272 -10.50 -36.52 24.78
C ARG A 272 -10.78 -35.07 24.37
N ILE A 273 -10.00 -34.13 24.90
CA ILE A 273 -10.09 -32.72 24.51
C ILE A 273 -9.71 -32.57 23.03
N THR A 274 -10.56 -31.88 22.25
CA THR A 274 -10.33 -31.58 20.83
C THR A 274 -9.98 -30.10 20.59
N GLY A 275 -10.19 -29.25 21.59
CA GLY A 275 -9.77 -27.87 21.57
C GLY A 275 -10.28 -27.06 22.76
N TYR A 276 -10.10 -25.75 22.68
CA TYR A 276 -10.49 -24.80 23.71
C TYR A 276 -11.28 -23.64 23.11
N SER A 277 -12.01 -22.93 23.95
CA SER A 277 -12.68 -21.69 23.64
C SER A 277 -12.31 -20.68 24.71
N LEU A 278 -11.87 -19.50 24.29
CA LEU A 278 -11.57 -18.38 25.16
C LEU A 278 -12.60 -17.27 24.91
N ARG A 279 -13.02 -16.57 25.97
CA ARG A 279 -13.97 -15.46 25.86
C ARG A 279 -13.64 -14.37 26.86
N ASN A 280 -13.85 -13.12 26.46
CA ASN A 280 -13.65 -11.92 27.28
C ASN A 280 -12.29 -11.92 27.99
N VAL A 281 -11.23 -12.33 27.27
CA VAL A 281 -9.86 -12.31 27.82
C VAL A 281 -9.38 -10.87 27.81
N ALA A 282 -9.20 -10.31 29.00
CA ALA A 282 -8.69 -8.98 29.23
C ALA A 282 -7.25 -9.08 29.77
N ILE A 283 -6.35 -8.40 29.08
CA ILE A 283 -4.95 -8.29 29.49
C ILE A 283 -4.77 -6.91 30.10
N LYS A 284 -4.40 -6.88 31.38
CA LYS A 284 -4.31 -5.65 32.16
C LYS A 284 -2.90 -5.09 32.14
N THR A 285 -1.92 -5.91 32.53
CA THR A 285 -0.54 -5.48 32.71
C THR A 285 0.42 -6.60 32.36
N ALA A 286 1.50 -6.30 31.64
CA ALA A 286 2.56 -7.27 31.38
C ALA A 286 3.31 -7.61 32.67
N LEU A 287 3.51 -8.90 32.95
CA LEU A 287 4.37 -9.34 34.06
C LEU A 287 5.83 -9.02 33.72
N LYS A 288 6.48 -8.26 34.60
CA LYS A 288 7.91 -7.96 34.54
C LYS A 288 8.62 -8.93 35.47
N ILE A 289 9.52 -9.75 34.92
CA ILE A 289 10.39 -10.60 35.72
C ILE A 289 11.58 -9.73 36.16
N PRO A 290 11.85 -9.57 37.46
CA PRO A 290 13.09 -8.97 37.96
C PRO A 290 14.31 -9.77 37.48
N GLU A 291 15.45 -9.10 37.36
CA GLU A 291 16.73 -9.74 37.02
C GLU A 291 17.45 -10.33 38.24
N ASP A 292 16.75 -10.49 39.37
CA ASP A 292 17.26 -11.11 40.58
C ASP A 292 17.11 -12.65 40.57
N ASP A 293 17.84 -13.31 41.47
CA ASP A 293 17.82 -14.78 41.59
C ASP A 293 16.56 -15.32 42.30
N TYR A 294 15.64 -14.44 42.72
CA TYR A 294 14.49 -14.82 43.55
C TYR A 294 13.21 -15.05 42.73
N GLY A 295 13.12 -14.50 41.52
CA GLY A 295 12.01 -14.73 40.60
C GLY A 295 10.68 -14.12 41.06
N VAL A 296 9.60 -14.42 40.33
CA VAL A 296 8.24 -13.94 40.65
C VAL A 296 7.29 -15.12 40.81
N ASP A 297 6.52 -15.12 41.90
CA ASP A 297 5.47 -16.09 42.11
C ASP A 297 4.22 -15.70 41.31
N ILE A 298 3.74 -16.63 40.48
CA ILE A 298 2.54 -16.47 39.65
C ILE A 298 1.46 -17.40 40.19
N ILE A 299 0.27 -16.85 40.38
CA ILE A 299 -0.90 -17.56 40.86
C ILE A 299 -1.99 -17.49 39.80
N LEU A 300 -2.48 -18.66 39.42
CA LEU A 300 -3.65 -18.82 38.59
C LEU A 300 -4.82 -19.23 39.50
N SER A 301 -5.89 -18.43 39.44
CA SER A 301 -7.17 -18.75 40.06
C SER A 301 -8.15 -19.16 38.98
N MET A 302 -8.91 -20.24 39.22
CA MET A 302 -9.95 -20.71 38.31
C MET A 302 -11.20 -21.06 39.08
N GLU A 303 -12.34 -20.53 38.65
CA GLU A 303 -13.65 -20.84 39.23
C GLU A 303 -14.43 -21.75 38.28
N LEU A 304 -14.77 -22.93 38.79
CA LEU A 304 -15.57 -23.91 38.07
C LEU A 304 -17.04 -23.71 38.42
N VAL A 305 -17.92 -23.97 37.46
CA VAL A 305 -19.37 -23.93 37.68
C VAL A 305 -19.84 -25.32 38.10
N ASP A 306 -20.53 -25.44 39.23
CA ASP A 306 -20.94 -26.73 39.82
C ASP A 306 -21.81 -27.61 38.89
N THR A 307 -22.49 -27.01 37.92
CA THR A 307 -23.32 -27.73 36.93
C THR A 307 -22.52 -28.29 35.76
N ALA A 308 -21.21 -28.04 35.70
CA ALA A 308 -20.33 -28.53 34.66
C ALA A 308 -20.13 -30.05 34.76
N THR A 309 -20.08 -30.72 33.61
CA THR A 309 -19.70 -32.14 33.52
C THR A 309 -18.80 -32.37 32.33
N ALA A 310 -18.12 -33.52 32.26
CA ALA A 310 -17.29 -33.90 31.12
C ALA A 310 -18.06 -33.89 29.78
N LYS A 311 -19.37 -34.20 29.79
CA LYS A 311 -20.25 -34.24 28.61
C LYS A 311 -20.82 -32.86 28.23
N LEU A 312 -20.97 -31.97 29.22
CA LEU A 312 -21.47 -30.60 29.06
C LEU A 312 -20.52 -29.62 29.76
N PRO A 313 -19.30 -29.39 29.22
CA PRO A 313 -18.39 -28.41 29.80
C PRO A 313 -18.95 -26.99 29.64
N THR A 314 -18.89 -26.22 30.72
CA THR A 314 -19.34 -24.82 30.80
C THR A 314 -18.14 -23.88 30.81
N TRP A 315 -18.42 -22.57 30.83
CA TRP A 315 -17.36 -21.56 30.92
C TRP A 315 -16.83 -21.47 32.35
N SER A 316 -15.52 -21.59 32.52
CA SER A 316 -14.82 -21.35 33.78
C SER A 316 -14.16 -19.97 33.74
N SER A 317 -14.29 -19.20 34.81
CA SER A 317 -13.55 -17.94 34.93
C SER A 317 -12.11 -18.25 35.33
N PHE A 318 -11.16 -17.43 34.86
CA PHE A 318 -9.77 -17.52 35.30
C PHE A 318 -9.18 -16.13 35.51
N SER A 319 -8.23 -16.03 36.43
CA SER A 319 -7.35 -14.87 36.59
C SER A 319 -5.91 -15.32 36.86
N VAL A 320 -4.94 -14.58 36.31
CA VAL A 320 -3.51 -14.77 36.51
C VAL A 320 -2.97 -13.52 37.18
N SER A 321 -2.39 -13.69 38.35
CA SER A 321 -1.79 -12.62 39.15
C SER A 321 -0.37 -12.98 39.57
N SER A 322 0.45 -11.98 39.82
CA SER A 322 1.74 -12.16 40.50
C SER A 322 1.75 -11.49 41.85
N VAL A 323 2.63 -11.98 42.72
CA VAL A 323 2.95 -11.33 43.99
C VAL A 323 4.46 -11.11 44.07
N VAL A 324 4.86 -9.88 44.40
CA VAL A 324 6.26 -9.55 44.65
C VAL A 324 6.56 -9.85 46.12
N ARG A 325 7.58 -10.67 46.37
CA ARG A 325 7.92 -11.20 47.72
C ARG A 325 8.07 -10.12 48.79
N ASP A 326 8.71 -9.01 48.46
CA ASP A 326 9.07 -8.00 49.46
C ASP A 326 7.97 -6.97 49.74
N SER A 327 7.01 -6.81 48.82
CA SER A 327 5.96 -5.79 48.94
C SER A 327 4.58 -6.35 49.26
N ASN A 328 4.36 -7.68 49.15
CA ASN A 328 3.02 -8.30 49.19
C ASN A 328 2.04 -7.65 48.19
N GLU A 329 2.53 -6.93 47.18
CA GLU A 329 1.70 -6.27 46.19
C GLU A 329 1.27 -7.30 45.14
N TRP A 330 -0.04 -7.39 44.96
CA TRP A 330 -0.64 -8.25 43.96
C TRP A 330 -0.87 -7.47 42.67
N THR A 331 -0.38 -8.01 41.56
CA THR A 331 -0.66 -7.47 40.23
C THR A 331 -1.44 -8.50 39.43
N GLU A 332 -2.68 -8.17 39.04
CA GLU A 332 -3.44 -9.01 38.10
C GLU A 332 -3.02 -8.70 36.66
N HIS A 333 -2.60 -9.74 35.93
CA HIS A 333 -2.06 -9.61 34.58
C HIS A 333 -3.10 -9.92 33.51
N CYS A 334 -3.91 -10.95 33.73
CA CYS A 334 -4.86 -11.45 32.75
C CYS A 334 -6.08 -12.05 33.46
N ALA A 335 -7.27 -11.78 32.94
CA ALA A 335 -8.50 -12.42 33.40
C ALA A 335 -9.42 -12.72 32.20
N GLY A 336 -10.26 -13.74 32.32
CA GLY A 336 -11.21 -14.07 31.27
C GLY A 336 -11.94 -15.38 31.53
N PHE A 337 -12.48 -15.97 30.46
CA PHE A 337 -13.17 -17.25 30.53
C PHE A 337 -12.56 -18.26 29.57
N VAL A 338 -12.47 -19.50 30.02
CA VAL A 338 -12.00 -20.64 29.23
C VAL A 338 -13.03 -21.76 29.28
N LYS A 339 -13.20 -22.47 28.17
CA LYS A 339 -14.07 -23.64 28.06
C LYS A 339 -13.40 -24.73 27.24
N VAL A 340 -13.36 -25.94 27.78
CA VAL A 340 -12.88 -27.15 27.10
C VAL A 340 -13.89 -27.63 26.05
N LYS A 341 -13.41 -28.07 24.88
CA LYS A 341 -14.23 -28.67 23.82
C LYS A 341 -13.97 -30.17 23.70
N PRO A 342 -14.89 -31.03 24.17
CA PRO A 342 -14.85 -32.45 23.89
C PRO A 342 -15.28 -32.70 22.43
N PRO A 343 -15.12 -33.93 21.90
CA PRO A 343 -15.54 -34.27 20.56
C PRO A 343 -17.07 -34.10 20.46
N SER A 344 -17.56 -33.50 19.38
CA SER A 344 -19.00 -33.45 19.15
C SER A 344 -19.55 -34.87 19.01
N PRO A 345 -20.71 -35.20 19.61
CA PRO A 345 -21.36 -36.46 19.31
C PRO A 345 -21.62 -36.51 17.80
N LYS A 346 -21.11 -37.56 17.13
CA LYS A 346 -21.43 -37.80 15.72
C LYS A 346 -22.96 -37.83 15.60
N LYS A 347 -23.51 -36.94 14.77
CA LYS A 347 -24.94 -36.93 14.44
C LYS A 347 -25.33 -38.20 13.70
#